data_AF-A0A9P6RWZ0-F1
#
_entry.id   AF-A0A9P6RWZ0-F1
#
_cell.length_a   1.000
_cell.length_b   1.000
_cell.length_c   1.000
_cell.angle_alpha   90.00
_cell.angle_beta   90.00
_cell.angle_gamma   90.00
#
_symmetry.space_group_name_H-M   'P 1'
#
loop_
_entity.id
_entity.type
_entity.pdbx_description
1 polymer ?
#
loop_
_entity_poly.entity_id
_entity_poly.type
_entity_poly.pdbx_seq_one_letter_code
_entity_poly.pdbx_strand_id
1 'polypeptide(L)'
;MSHTHNDKNNHHRHNIRSRPPAPFVRKVEEDRGLLEALTVGLTNSTYDCMVCWDVIRPSHKIWNCQVCWAAFHIGCLSTWAIKSSEETSTQTSGWRCPGCQNTQVSLPSEYRCFCGKASNPDYNRYFTPHSCGELCGRKRECPHPSLVIRAHAHPVEVSGRFNIVTAGAILSS
;
A
#
# COMPACT_ATOMS: atom_id res chain seq x y z
N MET A 1 -36.65 8.40 61.09
CA MET A 1 -35.19 8.16 61.15
C MET A 1 -34.69 8.16 59.72
N SER A 2 -34.58 9.33 59.09
CA SER A 2 -33.41 10.23 59.12
C SER A 2 -32.38 9.83 58.07
N HIS A 3 -32.23 10.72 57.10
CA HIS A 3 -31.26 10.76 56.00
C HIS A 3 -29.82 10.46 56.43
N THR A 4 -29.01 9.93 55.50
CA THR A 4 -27.83 10.64 54.97
C THR A 4 -27.27 9.93 53.73
N HIS A 5 -27.21 10.68 52.62
CA HIS A 5 -26.21 10.50 51.56
C HIS A 5 -24.81 10.60 52.16
N ASN A 6 -23.83 9.86 51.62
CA ASN A 6 -22.55 10.48 51.29
C ASN A 6 -21.78 9.66 50.25
N ASP A 7 -21.60 10.29 49.10
CA ASP A 7 -20.54 10.13 48.12
C ASP A 7 -19.17 9.91 48.76
N LYS A 8 -18.29 9.13 48.11
CA LYS A 8 -16.95 9.57 47.66
C LYS A 8 -16.49 8.73 46.48
N ASN A 9 -16.96 9.15 45.31
CA ASN A 9 -16.37 8.78 44.03
C ASN A 9 -14.98 9.43 43.91
N ASN A 10 -13.91 8.64 43.86
CA ASN A 10 -12.56 9.14 43.61
C ASN A 10 -12.03 8.59 42.29
N HIS A 11 -12.57 9.11 41.18
CA HIS A 11 -11.96 8.93 39.87
C HIS A 11 -10.75 9.86 39.74
N HIS A 12 -9.56 9.30 39.89
CA HIS A 12 -8.33 9.95 39.45
C HIS A 12 -8.38 10.16 37.93
N ARG A 13 -8.73 11.40 37.57
CA ARG A 13 -8.79 11.90 36.20
C ARG A 13 -7.37 12.05 35.65
N HIS A 14 -6.84 10.98 35.06
CA HIS A 14 -5.66 11.11 34.21
C HIS A 14 -6.02 11.95 32.99
N ASN A 15 -5.34 13.09 32.87
CA ASN A 15 -5.48 14.05 31.79
C ASN A 15 -4.90 13.43 30.50
N ILE A 16 -5.72 12.64 29.79
CA ILE A 16 -5.42 12.16 28.43
C ILE A 16 -5.53 13.38 27.52
N ARG A 17 -4.44 14.14 27.38
CA ARG A 17 -4.28 15.04 26.24
C ARG A 17 -4.25 14.13 25.01
N SER A 18 -5.34 14.11 24.25
CA SER A 18 -5.48 13.41 22.99
C SER A 18 -4.40 13.93 22.02
N ARG A 19 -3.28 13.21 21.99
CA ARG A 19 -2.24 13.40 21.00
C ARG A 19 -2.89 13.18 19.62
N PRO A 20 -2.77 14.13 18.68
CA PRO A 20 -3.24 13.88 17.31
C PRO A 20 -2.55 12.62 16.78
N PRO A 21 -3.25 11.77 15.99
CA PRO A 21 -2.67 10.56 15.47
C PRO A 21 -1.43 10.95 14.66
N ALA A 22 -0.27 10.45 15.08
CA ALA A 22 0.95 10.68 14.33
C ALA A 22 0.72 10.15 12.90
N PRO A 23 1.15 10.87 11.85
CA PRO A 23 1.18 10.32 10.51
C PRO A 23 1.89 8.98 10.55
N PHE A 24 1.39 7.98 9.83
CA PHE A 24 1.99 6.65 9.74
C PHE A 24 3.34 6.74 9.00
N VAL A 25 4.36 7.26 9.67
CA VAL A 25 5.73 7.27 9.22
C VAL A 25 6.26 5.87 9.50
N ARG A 26 6.19 4.99 8.48
CA ARG A 26 6.89 3.70 8.53
C ARG A 26 8.38 3.98 8.69
N LYS A 27 9.04 3.23 9.58
CA LYS A 27 10.48 3.40 9.82
C LYS A 27 11.25 2.87 8.60
N VAL A 28 12.21 3.67 8.13
CA VAL A 28 13.02 3.39 6.94
C VAL A 28 13.78 2.05 7.02
N GLU A 29 14.15 1.59 8.22
CA GLU A 29 14.84 0.31 8.40
C GLU A 29 13.92 -0.92 8.24
N GLU A 30 12.62 -0.80 8.55
CA GLU A 30 11.64 -1.90 8.42
C GLU A 30 11.30 -2.16 6.94
N ASP A 31 11.25 -1.10 6.13
CA ASP A 31 10.94 -1.20 4.69
C ASP A 31 12.06 -1.90 3.89
N ARG A 32 13.32 -1.79 4.33
CA ARG A 32 14.46 -2.49 3.71
C ARG A 32 14.35 -4.01 3.91
N GLY A 33 13.94 -4.44 5.11
CA GLY A 33 13.70 -5.86 5.41
C GLY A 33 12.53 -6.43 4.63
N LEU A 34 11.44 -5.65 4.48
CA LEU A 34 10.28 -6.06 3.70
C LEU A 34 10.63 -6.27 2.21
N LEU A 35 11.41 -5.38 1.64
CA LEU A 35 11.84 -5.49 0.24
C LEU A 35 12.76 -6.70 0.01
N GLU A 36 13.72 -6.91 0.91
CA GLU A 36 14.62 -8.05 0.84
C GLU A 36 13.83 -9.36 0.93
N ALA A 37 12.89 -9.46 1.87
CA ALA A 37 12.01 -10.62 2.01
C ALA A 37 11.17 -10.89 0.75
N LEU A 38 10.59 -9.86 0.14
CA LEU A 38 9.85 -10.00 -1.12
C LEU A 38 10.76 -10.47 -2.26
N THR A 39 11.94 -9.88 -2.38
CA THR A 39 12.88 -10.18 -3.47
C THR A 39 13.41 -11.60 -3.36
N VAL A 40 13.88 -11.98 -2.17
CA VAL A 40 14.38 -13.33 -1.87
C VAL A 40 13.25 -14.35 -2.02
N GLY A 41 12.06 -14.04 -1.49
CA GLY A 41 10.91 -14.94 -1.55
C GLY A 41 10.46 -15.23 -2.98
N LEU A 42 10.39 -14.22 -3.84
CA LEU A 42 10.03 -14.42 -5.25
C LEU A 42 11.13 -15.16 -6.01
N THR A 43 12.40 -14.79 -5.78
CA THR A 43 13.54 -15.42 -6.47
C THR A 43 13.66 -16.90 -6.12
N ASN A 44 13.45 -17.25 -4.84
CA ASN A 44 13.52 -18.61 -4.36
C ASN A 44 12.20 -19.38 -4.49
N SER A 45 11.15 -18.75 -5.02
CA SER A 45 9.80 -19.33 -5.09
C SER A 45 9.29 -19.82 -3.72
N THR A 46 9.44 -18.99 -2.69
CA THR A 46 8.93 -19.22 -1.33
C THR A 46 7.95 -18.11 -0.90
N TYR A 47 7.57 -17.23 -1.82
CA TYR A 47 6.61 -16.16 -1.54
C TYR A 47 5.19 -16.63 -1.86
N ASP A 48 4.31 -16.58 -0.86
CA ASP A 48 2.93 -17.06 -0.98
C ASP A 48 1.95 -15.92 -1.28
N CYS A 49 1.01 -16.20 -2.19
CA CYS A 49 -0.13 -15.34 -2.42
C CYS A 49 -1.07 -15.44 -1.23
N MET A 50 -1.26 -14.37 -0.46
CA MET A 50 -2.09 -14.41 0.76
C MET A 50 -3.59 -14.69 0.52
N VAL A 51 -4.04 -14.67 -0.74
CA VAL A 51 -5.43 -14.96 -1.10
C VAL A 51 -5.68 -16.45 -1.26
N CYS A 52 -4.75 -17.20 -1.88
CA CYS A 52 -4.89 -18.64 -2.12
C CYS A 52 -3.89 -19.50 -1.34
N TRP A 53 -2.92 -18.90 -0.66
CA TRP A 53 -1.83 -19.56 0.05
C TRP A 53 -0.92 -20.43 -0.82
N ASP A 54 -0.97 -20.23 -2.14
CA ASP A 54 -0.04 -20.87 -3.09
C ASP A 54 1.16 -19.98 -3.41
N VAL A 55 2.28 -20.64 -3.68
CA VAL A 55 3.53 -20.00 -4.10
C VAL A 55 3.34 -19.23 -5.41
N ILE A 56 3.85 -18.00 -5.42
CA ILE A 56 4.03 -17.19 -6.63
C ILE A 56 5.32 -17.61 -7.33
N ARG A 57 5.19 -18.16 -8.54
CA ARG A 57 6.31 -18.61 -9.37
C ARG A 57 6.59 -17.61 -10.50
N PRO A 58 7.81 -17.60 -11.07
CA PRO A 58 8.15 -16.72 -12.19
C PRO A 58 7.24 -16.84 -13.42
N SER A 59 6.64 -18.02 -13.64
CA SER A 59 5.70 -18.28 -14.74
C SER A 59 4.30 -17.69 -14.52
N HIS A 60 3.96 -17.30 -13.28
CA HIS A 60 2.64 -16.78 -12.97
C HIS A 60 2.49 -15.32 -13.39
N LYS A 61 1.27 -14.96 -13.81
CA LYS A 61 0.88 -13.56 -13.96
C LYS A 61 0.47 -13.01 -12.61
N ILE A 62 1.11 -11.92 -12.21
CA ILE A 62 0.88 -11.31 -10.90
C ILE A 62 0.38 -9.87 -11.02
N TRP A 63 -0.28 -9.42 -9.97
CA TRP A 63 -0.47 -8.01 -9.70
C TRP A 63 0.29 -7.66 -8.43
N ASN A 64 0.85 -6.45 -8.36
CA ASN A 64 1.51 -5.95 -7.15
C ASN A 64 0.90 -4.63 -6.69
N CYS A 65 0.80 -4.48 -5.38
CA CYS A 65 0.29 -3.24 -4.79
C CYS A 65 1.31 -2.13 -4.92
N GLN A 66 0.92 -0.97 -5.45
CA GLN A 66 1.82 0.19 -5.54
C GLN A 66 2.09 0.86 -4.18
N VAL A 67 1.33 0.49 -3.14
CA VAL A 67 1.46 1.05 -1.78
C VAL A 67 2.30 0.14 -0.88
N CYS A 68 2.03 -1.17 -0.85
CA CYS A 68 2.73 -2.11 0.03
C CYS A 68 3.58 -3.17 -0.68
N TRP A 69 3.65 -3.15 -2.01
CA TRP A 69 4.47 -4.05 -2.84
C TRP A 69 4.12 -5.53 -2.78
N ALA A 70 3.14 -5.93 -1.96
CA ALA A 70 2.64 -7.30 -1.91
C ALA A 70 2.19 -7.76 -3.30
N ALA A 71 2.57 -8.99 -3.66
CA ALA A 71 2.28 -9.62 -4.93
C ALA A 71 1.16 -10.65 -4.77
N PHE A 72 0.28 -10.74 -5.77
CA PHE A 72 -0.83 -11.68 -5.80
C PHE A 72 -0.97 -12.25 -7.20
N HIS A 73 -1.46 -13.47 -7.36
CA HIS A 73 -1.89 -13.92 -8.69
C HIS A 73 -3.02 -13.03 -9.19
N ILE A 74 -2.99 -12.68 -10.47
CA ILE A 74 -4.03 -11.83 -11.07
C ILE A 74 -5.42 -12.43 -10.87
N GLY A 75 -5.60 -13.74 -11.10
CA GLY A 75 -6.91 -14.39 -10.95
C GLY A 75 -7.46 -14.31 -9.52
N CYS A 76 -6.61 -14.54 -8.52
CA CYS A 76 -6.98 -14.44 -7.11
C CYS A 76 -7.43 -13.03 -6.76
N LEU A 77 -6.66 -12.04 -7.19
CA LEU A 77 -6.94 -10.65 -6.87
C LEU A 77 -8.16 -10.10 -7.62
N SER A 78 -8.39 -10.52 -8.87
CA SER A 78 -9.61 -10.16 -9.61
C SER A 78 -10.86 -10.68 -8.91
N THR A 79 -10.83 -11.93 -8.45
CA THR A 79 -11.95 -12.54 -7.71
C THR A 79 -12.20 -11.81 -6.40
N TRP A 80 -11.13 -11.49 -5.68
CA TRP A 80 -11.20 -10.71 -4.45
C TRP A 80 -11.80 -9.32 -4.68
N ALA A 81 -11.31 -8.60 -5.69
CA ALA A 81 -11.73 -7.24 -5.99
C ALA A 81 -13.23 -7.16 -6.31
N ILE A 82 -13.74 -8.09 -7.12
CA ILE A 82 -15.17 -8.17 -7.46
C ILE A 82 -16.01 -8.38 -6.19
N LYS A 83 -15.71 -9.42 -5.40
CA LYS A 83 -16.45 -9.74 -4.17
C LYS A 83 -16.42 -8.61 -3.15
N SER A 84 -15.25 -7.99 -2.95
CA SER A 84 -15.08 -6.88 -2.02
C SER A 84 -15.86 -5.62 -2.45
N SER A 85 -16.05 -5.41 -3.75
CA SER A 85 -16.81 -4.27 -4.27
C SER A 85 -18.33 -4.46 -4.16
N GLU A 86 -18.82 -5.69 -4.28
CA GLU A 86 -20.24 -6.03 -4.14
C GLU A 86 -20.74 -5.92 -2.70
N GLU A 87 -19.89 -6.27 -1.72
CA GLU A 87 -20.24 -6.23 -0.29
C GLU A 87 -20.36 -4.79 0.26
N THR A 88 -19.75 -3.81 -0.42
CA THR A 88 -19.84 -2.41 -0.02
C THR A 88 -21.05 -1.76 -0.72
N SER A 89 -22.24 -1.91 -0.14
CA SER A 89 -23.51 -1.35 -0.64
C SER A 89 -23.58 0.20 -0.69
N THR A 90 -22.50 0.87 -0.30
CA THR A 90 -22.32 2.31 -0.44
C THR A 90 -21.36 2.55 -1.61
N GLN A 91 -21.66 3.51 -2.48
CA GLN A 91 -21.02 3.83 -3.75
C GLN A 91 -19.54 4.29 -3.64
N THR A 92 -18.74 3.69 -2.77
CA THR A 92 -17.30 3.85 -2.73
C THR A 92 -16.73 2.99 -3.85
N SER A 93 -16.49 3.61 -5.00
CA SER A 93 -16.16 2.99 -6.30
C SER A 93 -14.79 2.27 -6.36
N GLY A 94 -14.51 1.34 -5.44
CA GLY A 94 -13.24 0.62 -5.39
C GLY A 94 -13.21 -0.55 -4.41
N TRP A 95 -12.16 -1.35 -4.50
CA TRP A 95 -11.92 -2.54 -3.66
C TRP A 95 -10.68 -2.33 -2.77
N ARG A 96 -10.53 -3.12 -1.72
CA ARG A 96 -9.43 -2.96 -0.74
C ARG A 96 -8.33 -3.99 -0.96
N CYS A 97 -7.06 -3.55 -0.98
CA CYS A 97 -5.92 -4.47 -1.10
C CYS A 97 -5.85 -5.44 0.10
N PRO A 98 -5.72 -6.77 -0.11
CA PRO A 98 -5.59 -7.74 0.98
C PRO A 98 -4.40 -7.47 1.93
N GLY A 99 -3.29 -6.94 1.40
CA GLY A 99 -2.06 -6.73 2.17
C GLY A 99 -2.03 -5.44 2.99
N CYS A 100 -2.65 -4.35 2.52
CA CYS A 100 -2.55 -3.05 3.20
C CYS A 100 -3.87 -2.28 3.34
N GLN A 101 -4.97 -2.84 2.86
CA GLN A 101 -6.32 -2.24 2.89
C GLN A 101 -6.43 -0.88 2.18
N ASN A 102 -5.43 -0.47 1.38
CA ASN A 102 -5.53 0.71 0.55
C ASN A 102 -6.61 0.50 -0.52
N THR A 103 -7.49 1.49 -0.72
CA THR A 103 -8.52 1.45 -1.77
C THR A 103 -7.88 1.50 -3.14
N GLN A 104 -8.34 0.61 -4.02
CA GLN A 104 -7.96 0.53 -5.41
C GLN A 104 -9.21 0.78 -6.26
N VAL A 105 -9.10 1.66 -7.25
CA VAL A 105 -10.23 2.08 -8.09
C VAL A 105 -10.37 1.17 -9.32
N SER A 106 -9.25 0.65 -9.84
CA SER A 106 -9.22 -0.22 -11.02
C SER A 106 -9.13 -1.69 -10.64
N LEU A 107 -9.85 -2.55 -11.36
CA LEU A 107 -9.67 -3.99 -11.26
C LEU A 107 -8.28 -4.40 -11.82
N PRO A 108 -7.62 -5.38 -11.19
CA PRO A 108 -6.32 -5.86 -11.63
C PRO A 108 -6.47 -6.76 -12.86
N SER A 109 -6.39 -6.20 -14.07
CA SER A 109 -6.50 -6.96 -15.32
C SER A 109 -5.16 -7.20 -16.01
N GLU A 110 -4.17 -6.35 -15.76
CA GLU A 110 -2.93 -6.34 -16.50
C GLU A 110 -1.73 -6.85 -15.68
N TYR A 111 -0.96 -7.76 -16.27
CA TYR A 111 0.32 -8.18 -15.73
C TYR A 111 1.39 -7.18 -16.15
N ARG A 112 1.90 -6.41 -15.20
CA ARG A 112 2.98 -5.44 -15.42
C ARG A 112 4.13 -5.68 -14.45
N CYS A 113 5.33 -5.20 -14.80
CA CYS A 113 6.45 -5.17 -13.87
C CYS A 113 6.09 -4.42 -12.59
N PHE A 114 6.85 -4.65 -11.51
CA PHE A 114 6.82 -3.81 -10.30
C PHE A 114 6.89 -2.30 -10.57
N CYS A 115 7.60 -1.92 -11.62
CA CYS A 115 7.74 -0.55 -12.08
C CYS A 115 6.57 0.02 -12.91
N GLY A 116 5.61 -0.81 -13.32
CA GLY A 116 4.51 -0.45 -14.23
C GLY A 116 4.91 -0.18 -15.69
N LYS A 117 6.20 -0.16 -16.04
CA LYS A 117 6.70 0.15 -17.41
C LYS A 117 6.40 -0.92 -18.44
N ALA A 118 6.78 -2.17 -18.15
CA ALA A 118 6.64 -3.29 -19.08
C ALA A 118 5.39 -4.11 -18.74
N SER A 119 4.55 -4.35 -19.74
CA SER A 119 3.49 -5.36 -19.69
C SER A 119 4.06 -6.74 -20.00
N ASN A 120 3.61 -7.77 -19.29
CA ASN A 120 4.10 -9.16 -19.42
C ASN A 120 5.64 -9.23 -19.46
N PRO A 121 6.36 -8.80 -18.40
CA PRO A 121 7.81 -8.81 -18.40
C PRO A 121 8.35 -10.22 -18.61
N ASP A 122 9.32 -10.36 -19.51
CA ASP A 122 10.03 -11.61 -19.73
C ASP A 122 10.84 -12.01 -18.49
N TYR A 123 10.77 -13.29 -18.14
CA TYR A 123 11.55 -13.80 -17.02
C TYR A 123 13.02 -13.92 -17.40
N ASN A 124 13.88 -13.31 -16.58
CA ASN A 124 15.33 -13.43 -16.68
C ASN A 124 15.91 -13.81 -15.31
N ARG A 125 16.68 -14.91 -15.27
CA ARG A 125 17.30 -15.45 -14.04
C ARG A 125 18.22 -14.47 -13.30
N TYR A 126 18.69 -13.42 -13.98
CA TYR A 126 19.56 -12.41 -13.39
C TYR A 126 18.80 -11.27 -12.70
N PHE A 127 17.48 -11.23 -12.86
CA PHE A 127 16.61 -10.23 -12.26
C PHE A 127 15.60 -10.88 -11.33
N THR A 128 15.09 -10.08 -10.39
CA THR A 128 13.97 -10.50 -9.57
C THR A 128 12.79 -10.87 -10.47
N PRO A 129 12.13 -12.02 -10.27
CA PRO A 129 10.95 -12.40 -11.05
C PRO A 129 9.92 -11.27 -11.10
N HIS A 130 9.19 -11.19 -12.22
CA HIS A 130 8.18 -10.14 -12.47
C HIS A 130 8.74 -8.71 -12.55
N SER A 131 10.05 -8.55 -12.73
CA SER A 131 10.71 -7.27 -12.98
C SER A 131 11.18 -7.16 -14.43
N CYS A 132 11.24 -5.95 -14.98
CA CYS A 132 11.66 -5.74 -16.38
C CYS A 132 13.17 -5.54 -16.57
N GLY A 133 13.98 -5.48 -15.51
CA GLY A 133 15.43 -5.32 -15.59
C GLY A 133 15.93 -3.93 -16.04
N GLU A 134 15.04 -3.04 -16.47
CA GLU A 134 15.35 -1.65 -16.81
C GLU A 134 15.46 -0.75 -15.58
N LEU A 135 16.06 0.42 -15.75
CA LEU A 135 16.09 1.44 -14.71
C LEU A 135 14.67 1.95 -14.42
N CYS A 136 14.27 1.99 -13.15
CA CYS A 136 12.95 2.48 -12.80
C CYS A 136 12.88 4.00 -13.07
N GLY A 137 11.99 4.42 -13.97
CA GLY A 137 11.77 5.83 -14.34
C GLY A 137 10.70 6.51 -13.50
N ARG A 138 10.21 5.84 -12.46
CA ARG A 138 9.21 6.39 -11.56
C ARG A 138 9.88 7.47 -10.74
N LYS A 139 9.44 8.73 -10.90
CA LYS A 139 9.95 9.86 -10.11
C LYS A 139 9.77 9.52 -8.63
N ARG A 140 10.88 9.55 -7.89
CA ARG A 140 10.84 9.59 -6.43
C ARG A 140 10.52 11.04 -6.06
N GLU A 141 9.61 11.26 -5.11
CA GLU A 141 9.45 12.57 -4.49
C GLU A 141 10.48 12.73 -3.37
N CYS A 142 11.77 12.66 -3.71
CA CYS A 142 12.85 12.95 -2.77
C CYS A 142 13.86 13.95 -3.38
N PRO A 143 14.43 14.85 -2.57
CA PRO A 143 15.31 15.93 -3.03
C PRO A 143 16.73 15.47 -3.41
N HIS A 144 16.96 14.16 -3.57
CA HIS A 144 18.27 13.62 -3.92
C HIS A 144 18.36 13.41 -5.45
N PRO A 145 19.47 13.81 -6.10
CA PRO A 145 19.66 13.58 -7.53
C PRO A 145 19.67 12.08 -7.81
N SER A 146 18.57 11.62 -8.42
CA SER A 146 18.38 10.37 -9.15
C SER A 146 19.41 9.27 -8.85
N LEU A 147 19.26 8.56 -7.72
CA LEU A 147 19.92 7.28 -7.58
C LEU A 147 19.24 6.32 -8.54
N VAL A 148 19.95 6.01 -9.63
CA VAL A 148 19.54 5.10 -10.68
C VAL A 148 19.49 3.69 -10.10
N ILE A 149 18.29 3.20 -9.75
CA ILE A 149 18.13 1.81 -9.33
C ILE A 149 17.46 1.01 -10.44
N ARG A 150 18.07 -0.13 -10.77
CA ARG A 150 17.45 -1.19 -11.57
C ARG A 150 16.10 -1.55 -10.96
N ALA A 151 15.11 -1.87 -11.79
CA ALA A 151 13.76 -2.25 -11.37
C ALA A 151 13.80 -3.51 -10.49
N HIS A 152 14.01 -3.30 -9.21
CA HIS A 152 13.60 -4.18 -8.13
C HIS A 152 12.25 -3.64 -7.60
N ALA A 153 11.51 -4.44 -6.83
CA ALA A 153 10.41 -3.87 -6.04
C ALA A 153 10.98 -2.73 -5.19
N HIS A 154 10.32 -1.59 -5.10
CA HIS A 154 10.90 -0.43 -4.42
C HIS A 154 9.79 0.41 -3.82
N PRO A 155 9.75 0.67 -2.51
CA PRO A 155 8.83 1.61 -1.90
C PRO A 155 8.81 2.97 -2.62
N VAL A 156 7.64 3.42 -3.07
CA VAL A 156 7.45 4.80 -3.58
C VAL A 156 7.03 5.67 -2.40
N GLU A 157 7.77 6.75 -2.16
CA GLU A 157 7.36 7.83 -1.28
C GLU A 157 6.22 8.60 -1.95
N VAL A 158 5.07 8.65 -1.28
CA VAL A 158 3.96 9.55 -1.60
C VAL A 158 3.97 10.70 -0.61
N SER A 159 4.50 11.84 -1.03
CA SER A 159 4.47 13.12 -0.33
C SER A 159 3.62 14.14 -1.13
N GLY A 160 2.34 13.82 -1.27
CA GLY A 160 1.36 14.75 -1.85
C GLY A 160 1.18 15.99 -0.98
N ARG A 161 1.73 17.13 -1.42
CA ARG A 161 1.29 18.46 -1.01
C ARG A 161 0.08 18.85 -1.87
N PHE A 162 -1.12 18.71 -1.32
CA PHE A 162 -2.31 19.35 -1.87
C PHE A 162 -2.24 20.86 -1.59
N ASN A 163 -2.06 21.68 -2.63
CA ASN A 163 -2.36 23.10 -2.56
C ASN A 163 -3.89 23.24 -2.58
N ILE A 164 -4.45 23.57 -1.41
CA ILE A 164 -5.83 24.05 -1.30
C ILE A 164 -5.85 25.44 -1.93
N VAL A 165 -6.40 25.56 -3.14
CA VAL A 165 -6.86 26.85 -3.65
C VAL A 165 -8.14 27.18 -2.90
N THR A 166 -8.05 28.02 -1.87
CA THR A 166 -9.22 28.60 -1.21
C THR A 166 -9.84 29.61 -2.17
N ALA A 167 -11.01 29.27 -2.70
CA ALA A 167 -11.93 30.24 -3.26
C ALA A 167 -12.59 31.01 -2.11
N GLY A 168 -12.66 32.34 -2.23
CA GLY A 168 -13.62 33.16 -1.49
C GLY A 168 -13.09 34.48 -0.95
N ALA A 169 -13.28 35.56 -1.71
CA ALA A 169 -13.83 36.82 -1.19
C ALA A 169 -14.23 37.73 -2.37
N ILE A 170 -15.52 37.72 -2.69
CA ILE A 170 -16.22 38.83 -3.34
C ILE A 170 -16.32 39.94 -2.29
N LEU A 171 -15.88 41.16 -2.59
CA LEU A 171 -16.58 42.38 -2.18
C LEU A 171 -16.27 43.51 -3.17
N SER A 172 -17.34 44.00 -3.78
CA SER A 172 -17.44 45.22 -4.57
C SER A 172 -17.25 46.45 -3.68
N SER A 173 -16.51 47.45 -4.18
CA SER A 173 -16.89 48.88 -4.25
C SER A 173 -15.78 49.67 -4.93
#